data_AF-A0A818AKN8-F1
#
_entry.id   AF-A0A818AKN8-F1
#
_cell.length_a   1.000
_cell.length_b   1.000
_cell.length_c   1.000
_cell.angle_alpha   90.00
_cell.angle_beta   90.00
_cell.angle_gamma   90.00
#
_symmetry.space_group_name_H-M   'P 1'
#
loop_
_entity.id
_entity.type
_entity.pdbx_description
1 polymer ?
#
loop_
_entity_poly.entity_id
_entity_poly.type
_entity_poly.pdbx_seq_one_letter_code
_entity_poly.pdbx_strand_id
1 'polypeptide(L)'
;MYYLYVNATLQVPLVYLSGSAGLDVIQTALEQTPPTVLQLSTENGIVSIVVEKPRVQGLKPLSSKPNLIGLIVGIVMAGISVPVLLGVTGYLIVRRHKQKRRDKEFQGDFDLPIDQKYLKKNQHDNGAKVYSCELSEQNPLHSTIFHSVKKWVGSLENGFKIKKIEIIQNRKKFNHFREQIEIVERHMKEQIFQPNWDCEKDMAERKIVLKRLERLYKQVDHNRIANIVRVWHGCDKKVLPKLLADGFASLEVLDDGWFGKGMYFSSSAQYASRYCQGENPCLLMCYVLVLNPFPVISCDARHDKKPEDFRFYGRGNHNNYQCHYIPVSPVTDKEFTTDYRPPKRIDDARYDELVVFESANILPQIVVHLERTLSPSRETKNELKPTAIPRTNTRTIRETKNWDQNHRAANRRRYEGVLITQKK
;
A
#
# COMPACT_ATOMS: atom_id res chain seq x y z
N MET A 1 5.46 -25.04 38.74
CA MET A 1 4.47 -25.81 37.95
C MET A 1 3.52 -24.78 37.34
N TYR A 2 3.64 -24.49 36.03
CA TYR A 2 2.81 -23.49 35.37
C TYR A 2 1.63 -24.18 34.67
N TYR A 3 0.40 -23.77 34.99
CA TYR A 3 -0.81 -24.23 34.32
C TYR A 3 -1.15 -23.26 33.18
N LEU A 4 -1.35 -23.81 31.98
CA LEU A 4 -1.85 -23.07 30.83
C LEU A 4 -3.32 -23.45 30.62
N TYR A 5 -4.24 -22.51 30.84
CA TYR A 5 -5.63 -22.64 30.42
C TYR A 5 -5.76 -22.16 28.97
N VAL A 6 -6.33 -22.99 28.10
CA VAL A 6 -6.66 -22.60 26.73
C VAL A 6 -8.16 -22.80 26.53
N ASN A 7 -8.91 -21.70 26.48
CA ASN A 7 -10.29 -21.68 26.03
C ASN A 7 -10.30 -21.67 24.51
N ALA A 8 -10.98 -22.62 23.89
CA ALA A 8 -11.22 -22.63 22.45
C ALA A 8 -12.71 -22.35 22.19
N THR A 9 -13.00 -21.24 21.52
CA THR A 9 -14.36 -20.87 21.12
C THR A 9 -14.53 -21.16 19.62
N LEU A 10 -15.47 -22.04 19.27
CA LEU A 10 -15.84 -22.30 17.88
C LEU A 10 -17.12 -21.51 17.56
N GLN A 11 -17.07 -20.60 16.57
CA GLN A 11 -18.24 -19.87 16.10
C GLN A 11 -18.68 -20.43 14.75
N VAL A 12 -19.92 -20.93 14.67
CA VAL A 12 -20.53 -21.42 13.43
C VAL A 12 -21.76 -20.57 13.09
N PRO A 13 -21.85 -19.94 11.90
CA PRO A 13 -23.02 -19.18 11.50
C PRO A 13 -24.25 -20.08 11.27
N LEU A 14 -25.41 -19.72 11.83
CA LEU A 14 -26.67 -20.50 11.76
C LEU A 14 -27.25 -20.68 10.34
N VAL A 15 -26.71 -20.01 9.32
CA VAL A 15 -27.27 -19.95 7.95
C VAL A 15 -27.29 -21.32 7.25
N TYR A 16 -26.60 -22.33 7.78
CA TYR A 16 -26.56 -23.70 7.24
C TYR A 16 -27.53 -24.69 7.90
N LEU A 17 -28.41 -24.25 8.81
CA LEU A 17 -29.32 -25.13 9.56
C LEU A 17 -30.80 -24.74 9.41
N SER A 18 -31.24 -24.31 8.22
CA SER A 18 -32.67 -24.05 7.96
C SER A 18 -33.43 -25.36 7.70
N GLY A 19 -33.79 -26.04 8.79
CA GLY A 19 -34.69 -27.19 8.80
C GLY A 19 -34.77 -27.77 10.21
N SER A 20 -35.96 -28.11 10.69
CA SER A 20 -36.20 -28.68 12.03
C SER A 20 -35.29 -29.86 12.36
N ALA A 21 -34.89 -30.64 11.34
CA ALA A 21 -33.94 -31.74 11.46
C ALA A 21 -32.53 -31.34 11.95
N GLY A 22 -32.10 -30.09 11.77
CA GLY A 22 -30.75 -29.64 12.15
C GLY A 22 -30.57 -29.47 13.67
N LEU A 23 -31.63 -29.09 14.39
CA LEU A 23 -31.63 -28.94 15.85
C LEU A 23 -31.76 -30.30 16.54
N ASP A 24 -32.60 -31.19 16.02
CA ASP A 24 -32.81 -32.54 16.58
C ASP A 24 -31.54 -33.40 16.51
N VAL A 25 -30.73 -33.25 15.45
CA VAL A 25 -29.44 -33.95 15.30
C VAL A 25 -28.42 -33.47 16.34
N ILE A 26 -28.42 -32.18 16.69
CA ILE A 26 -27.51 -31.63 17.71
C ILE A 26 -27.94 -32.09 19.10
N GLN A 27 -29.25 -32.07 19.39
CA GLN A 27 -29.79 -32.50 20.68
C GLN A 27 -29.59 -34.01 20.91
N THR A 28 -29.83 -34.83 19.88
CA THR A 28 -29.60 -36.28 19.94
C THR A 28 -28.11 -36.62 20.13
N ALA A 29 -27.21 -35.87 19.50
CA ALA A 29 -25.75 -36.05 19.68
C ALA A 29 -25.27 -35.65 21.09
N LEU A 30 -25.93 -34.67 21.72
CA LEU A 30 -25.64 -34.22 23.09
C LEU A 30 -26.17 -35.20 24.15
N GLU A 31 -27.31 -35.84 23.91
CA GLU A 31 -27.86 -36.87 24.82
C GLU A 31 -27.06 -38.18 24.83
N GLN A 32 -26.25 -38.42 23.79
CA GLN A 32 -25.43 -39.63 23.65
C GLN A 32 -23.95 -39.44 24.02
N THR A 33 -23.51 -38.25 24.42
CA THR A 33 -22.11 -37.98 24.78
C THR A 33 -21.90 -37.82 26.30
N PRO A 34 -20.86 -38.44 26.90
CA PRO A 34 -20.58 -38.33 28.34
C PRO A 34 -20.11 -36.90 28.74
N PRO A 35 -20.20 -36.52 30.03
CA PRO A 35 -20.37 -35.14 30.48
C PRO A 35 -19.09 -34.35 30.28
N THR A 36 -18.99 -33.66 29.15
CA THR A 36 -17.84 -32.79 28.85
C THR A 36 -18.26 -31.45 28.24
N VAL A 37 -19.57 -31.24 28.05
CA VAL A 37 -20.13 -29.95 27.62
C VAL A 37 -20.51 -29.17 28.87
N LEU A 38 -19.78 -28.10 29.16
CA LEU A 38 -19.98 -27.31 30.38
C LEU A 38 -21.09 -26.26 30.20
N GLN A 39 -21.18 -25.65 29.02
CA GLN A 39 -22.15 -24.60 28.76
C GLN A 39 -22.42 -24.43 27.26
N LEU A 40 -23.70 -24.29 26.93
CA LEU A 40 -24.21 -23.88 25.63
C LEU A 40 -24.90 -22.53 25.79
N SER A 41 -24.51 -21.55 24.98
CA SER A 41 -25.23 -20.29 24.90
C SER A 41 -25.44 -19.90 23.44
N THR A 42 -26.63 -19.38 23.16
CA THR A 42 -27.01 -18.82 21.87
C THR A 42 -27.23 -17.32 22.03
N GLU A 43 -26.46 -16.54 21.29
CA GLU A 43 -26.63 -15.09 21.22
C GLU A 43 -26.46 -14.67 19.76
N ASN A 44 -27.42 -13.91 19.22
CA ASN A 44 -27.40 -13.40 17.84
C ASN A 44 -27.19 -14.46 16.74
N GLY A 45 -27.73 -15.67 16.91
CA GLY A 45 -27.61 -16.74 15.91
C GLY A 45 -26.21 -17.37 15.84
N ILE A 46 -25.39 -17.20 16.88
CA ILE A 46 -24.11 -17.88 17.04
C ILE A 46 -24.23 -18.85 18.22
N VAL A 47 -23.94 -20.12 17.97
CA VAL A 47 -23.85 -21.16 19.02
C VAL A 47 -22.43 -21.15 19.56
N SER A 48 -22.28 -20.93 20.87
CA SER A 48 -21.00 -21.06 21.56
C SER A 48 -21.01 -22.34 22.41
N ILE A 49 -20.00 -23.19 22.22
CA ILE A 49 -19.84 -24.46 22.93
C ILE A 49 -18.56 -24.40 23.76
N VAL A 50 -18.66 -24.59 25.07
CA VAL A 50 -17.51 -24.71 25.99
C VAL A 50 -17.33 -26.18 26.36
N VAL A 51 -16.19 -26.75 25.97
CA VAL A 51 -15.82 -28.15 26.24
C VAL A 51 -14.59 -28.20 27.13
N GLU A 52 -14.65 -28.95 28.23
CA GLU A 52 -13.49 -29.17 29.10
C GLU A 52 -12.61 -30.30 28.53
N LYS A 53 -11.29 -30.11 28.44
CA LYS A 53 -10.43 -31.18 27.91
C LYS A 53 -10.12 -32.23 28.99
N PRO A 54 -10.25 -33.53 28.72
CA PRO A 54 -9.75 -34.54 29.65
C PRO A 54 -8.22 -34.41 29.81
N ARG A 55 -7.77 -34.44 31.06
CA ARG A 55 -6.34 -34.43 31.43
C ARG A 55 -5.70 -35.75 31.00
N VAL A 56 -4.93 -35.73 29.92
CA VAL A 56 -4.06 -36.86 29.55
C VAL A 56 -2.65 -36.56 30.04
N GLN A 57 -2.23 -37.21 31.13
CA GLN A 57 -0.83 -37.24 31.55
C GLN A 57 -0.08 -38.30 30.71
N GLY A 58 1.07 -37.93 30.14
CA GLY A 58 2.06 -38.91 29.68
C GLY A 58 2.42 -38.96 28.18
N LEU A 59 1.86 -38.12 27.30
CA LEU A 59 2.23 -38.15 25.88
C LEU A 59 3.24 -37.03 25.54
N LYS A 60 4.43 -37.45 25.06
CA LYS A 60 5.43 -36.54 24.48
C LYS A 60 4.83 -35.83 23.24
N PRO A 61 5.07 -34.52 23.05
CA PRO A 61 4.55 -33.80 21.89
C PRO A 61 5.18 -34.35 20.61
N LEU A 62 4.40 -35.10 19.82
CA LEU A 62 4.74 -35.41 18.45
C LEU A 62 4.60 -34.13 17.62
N SER A 63 5.71 -33.71 17.00
CA SER A 63 5.83 -32.83 15.82
C SER A 63 4.81 -31.68 15.69
N SER A 64 5.31 -30.45 15.70
CA SER A 64 4.54 -29.18 15.67
C SER A 64 3.73 -28.90 14.39
N LYS A 65 3.52 -29.88 13.52
CA LYS A 65 2.56 -29.79 12.41
C LYS A 65 1.55 -30.93 12.57
N PRO A 66 0.29 -30.64 12.93
CA PRO A 66 -0.73 -31.68 12.96
C PRO A 66 -0.84 -32.27 11.55
N ASN A 67 -0.51 -33.56 11.41
CA ASN A 67 -0.81 -34.26 10.17
C ASN A 67 -2.35 -34.36 10.07
N LEU A 68 -2.87 -34.35 8.84
CA LEU A 68 -4.31 -34.39 8.57
C LEU A 68 -4.98 -35.61 9.25
N ILE A 69 -4.25 -36.71 9.39
CA ILE A 69 -4.69 -37.96 10.03
C ILE A 69 -4.96 -37.76 11.52
N GLY A 70 -4.10 -37.03 12.24
CA GLY A 70 -4.25 -36.76 13.66
C GLY A 70 -5.41 -35.82 13.96
N LEU A 71 -5.70 -34.87 13.06
CA LEU A 71 -6.91 -34.05 13.14
C LEU A 71 -8.17 -34.89 12.94
N ILE A 72 -8.18 -35.79 11.95
CA ILE A 72 -9.31 -36.68 11.67
C ILE A 72 -9.57 -37.62 12.85
N VAL A 73 -8.54 -38.25 13.41
CA VAL A 73 -8.66 -39.11 14.59
C VAL A 73 -9.17 -38.32 15.80
N GLY A 74 -8.66 -37.11 16.03
CA GLY A 74 -9.14 -36.25 17.12
C GLY A 74 -10.61 -35.85 16.98
N ILE A 75 -11.09 -35.62 15.76
CA ILE A 75 -12.49 -35.27 15.46
C ILE A 75 -13.41 -36.48 15.66
N VAL A 76 -13.00 -37.67 15.19
CA VAL A 76 -13.75 -38.92 15.38
C VAL A 76 -13.84 -39.28 16.88
N MET A 77 -12.75 -39.13 17.62
CA MET A 77 -12.73 -39.38 19.07
C MET A 77 -13.54 -38.35 19.87
N ALA A 78 -13.83 -37.18 19.30
CA ALA A 78 -14.67 -36.14 19.92
C ALA A 78 -16.17 -36.32 19.67
N GLY A 79 -16.60 -37.43 19.04
CA GLY A 79 -18.01 -37.70 18.75
C GLY A 79 -18.61 -36.80 17.67
N ILE A 80 -17.79 -36.06 16.92
CA ILE A 80 -18.26 -35.24 15.80
C ILE A 80 -18.70 -36.19 14.69
N SER A 81 -19.98 -36.13 14.34
CA SER A 81 -20.56 -37.01 13.33
C SER A 81 -19.82 -36.86 11.99
N VAL A 82 -19.66 -37.98 11.28
CA VAL A 82 -19.02 -38.04 9.95
C VAL A 82 -19.54 -36.95 8.98
N PRO A 83 -20.84 -36.62 8.94
CA PRO A 83 -21.35 -35.53 8.09
C PRO A 83 -20.73 -34.16 8.39
N VAL A 84 -20.51 -33.83 9.66
CA VAL A 84 -19.89 -32.55 10.04
C VAL A 84 -18.44 -32.50 9.59
N LEU A 85 -17.69 -33.60 9.77
CA LEU A 85 -16.31 -33.70 9.29
C LEU A 85 -16.23 -33.57 7.75
N LEU A 86 -17.14 -34.22 7.02
CA LEU A 86 -17.25 -34.09 5.56
C LEU A 86 -17.60 -32.66 5.13
N GLY A 87 -18.50 -31.99 5.85
CA GLY A 87 -18.85 -30.59 5.61
C GLY A 87 -17.66 -29.64 5.80
N VAL A 88 -16.92 -29.77 6.91
CA VAL A 88 -15.70 -28.98 7.17
C VAL A 88 -14.63 -29.27 6.14
N THR A 89 -14.40 -30.53 5.80
CA THR A 89 -13.40 -30.93 4.79
C THR A 89 -13.76 -30.41 3.41
N GLY A 90 -15.02 -30.55 3.00
CA GLY A 90 -15.55 -30.01 1.75
C GLY A 90 -15.40 -28.49 1.68
N TYR A 91 -15.76 -27.78 2.76
CA TYR A 91 -15.56 -26.34 2.87
C TYR A 91 -14.09 -25.94 2.71
N LEU A 92 -13.16 -26.62 3.38
CA LEU A 92 -11.73 -26.34 3.28
C LEU A 92 -11.17 -26.62 1.88
N ILE A 93 -11.62 -27.69 1.21
CA ILE A 93 -11.25 -28.01 -0.17
C ILE A 93 -11.75 -26.91 -1.11
N VAL A 94 -13.03 -26.54 -1.01
CA VAL A 94 -13.63 -25.47 -1.82
C VAL A 94 -12.90 -24.15 -1.58
N ARG A 95 -12.61 -23.80 -0.32
CA ARG A 95 -11.85 -22.60 0.05
C ARG A 95 -10.45 -22.61 -0.56
N ARG A 96 -9.72 -23.73 -0.46
CA ARG A 96 -8.37 -23.87 -1.02
C ARG A 96 -8.38 -23.84 -2.54
N HIS A 97 -9.38 -24.44 -3.18
CA HIS A 97 -9.55 -24.41 -4.62
C HIS A 97 -9.91 -23.02 -5.13
N LYS A 98 -10.80 -22.30 -4.42
CA LYS A 98 -11.13 -20.90 -4.70
C LYS A 98 -9.90 -20.00 -4.54
N GLN A 99 -9.08 -20.24 -3.52
CA GLN A 99 -7.83 -19.50 -3.33
C GLN A 99 -6.81 -19.79 -4.45
N LYS A 100 -6.60 -21.05 -4.84
CA LYS A 100 -5.72 -21.41 -5.97
C LYS A 100 -6.19 -20.80 -7.29
N ARG A 101 -7.51 -20.78 -7.54
CA ARG A 101 -8.06 -20.12 -8.73
C ARG A 101 -7.80 -18.62 -8.71
N ARG A 102 -8.09 -17.95 -7.59
CA ARG A 102 -7.75 -16.53 -7.41
C ARG A 102 -6.27 -16.26 -7.66
N ASP A 103 -5.37 -17.09 -7.14
CA ASP A 103 -3.93 -16.91 -7.32
C ASP A 103 -3.49 -17.10 -8.78
N LYS A 104 -4.16 -18.00 -9.52
CA LYS A 104 -3.93 -18.14 -10.98
C LYS A 104 -4.53 -17.01 -11.81
N GLU A 105 -5.62 -16.39 -11.33
CA GLU A 105 -6.29 -15.26 -11.99
C GLU A 105 -5.51 -13.95 -11.84
N PHE A 106 -4.49 -13.90 -10.99
CA PHE A 106 -3.74 -12.70 -10.70
C PHE A 106 -2.25 -12.90 -11.03
N GLN A 107 -1.90 -12.68 -12.30
CA GLN A 107 -0.53 -12.80 -12.81
C GLN A 107 -0.03 -11.44 -13.29
N GLY A 108 1.23 -11.13 -12.99
CA GLY A 108 1.90 -9.95 -13.49
C GLY A 108 3.23 -9.65 -12.79
N ASP A 109 3.85 -8.55 -13.20
CA ASP A 109 5.15 -8.04 -12.72
C ASP A 109 5.23 -7.84 -11.19
N PHE A 110 4.08 -7.73 -10.51
CA PHE A 110 3.98 -7.57 -9.05
C PHE A 110 3.91 -8.90 -8.28
N ASP A 111 3.86 -10.06 -8.96
CA ASP A 111 3.99 -11.37 -8.31
C ASP A 111 5.44 -11.86 -8.39
N LEU A 112 6.27 -11.36 -7.47
CA LEU A 112 7.71 -11.61 -7.49
C LEU A 112 8.01 -13.05 -7.03
N PRO A 113 8.66 -13.90 -7.85
CA PRO A 113 8.84 -15.33 -7.58
C PRO A 113 10.00 -15.58 -6.59
N ILE A 114 9.82 -15.22 -5.32
CA ILE A 114 10.80 -15.48 -4.26
C ILE A 114 10.31 -16.59 -3.36
N ASP A 115 11.17 -17.60 -3.19
CA ASP A 115 10.96 -18.67 -2.22
C ASP A 115 10.97 -18.10 -0.80
N GLN A 116 9.96 -18.48 0.00
CA GLN A 116 9.80 -18.03 1.37
C GLN A 116 11.03 -18.28 2.26
N LYS A 117 11.88 -19.25 1.92
CA LYS A 117 13.12 -19.50 2.68
C LYS A 117 14.13 -18.35 2.63
N TYR A 118 14.09 -17.51 1.59
CA TYR A 118 14.98 -16.35 1.46
C TYR A 118 14.44 -15.09 2.15
N LEU A 119 13.19 -15.14 2.60
CA LEU A 119 12.54 -14.02 3.25
C LEU A 119 12.91 -13.93 4.73
N LYS A 120 13.54 -12.83 5.10
CA LYS A 120 13.77 -12.47 6.50
C LYS A 120 12.54 -11.76 7.03
N LYS A 121 12.02 -12.26 8.16
CA LYS A 121 10.87 -11.64 8.83
C LYS A 121 11.35 -10.40 9.59
N ASN A 122 10.81 -9.24 9.21
CA ASN A 122 10.94 -8.01 9.98
C ASN A 122 9.63 -7.80 10.76
N GLN A 123 9.74 -7.68 12.07
CA GLN A 123 8.60 -7.38 12.92
C GLN A 123 8.63 -5.89 13.24
N HIS A 124 7.54 -5.20 12.90
CA HIS A 124 7.36 -3.79 13.19
C HIS A 124 6.54 -3.60 14.47
N ASP A 125 6.64 -2.43 15.08
CA ASP A 125 6.00 -2.10 16.38
C ASP A 125 4.48 -2.31 16.36
N ASN A 126 3.83 -2.13 15.21
CA ASN A 126 2.39 -2.34 15.00
C ASN A 126 1.98 -3.82 14.80
N GLY A 127 2.92 -4.77 14.92
CA GLY A 127 2.69 -6.19 14.70
C GLY A 127 2.56 -6.62 13.23
N ALA A 128 2.75 -5.69 12.27
CA ALA A 128 2.75 -6.02 10.85
C ALA A 128 3.91 -6.97 10.53
N LYS A 129 3.59 -8.04 9.78
CA LYS A 129 4.58 -9.01 9.28
C LYS A 129 5.02 -8.56 7.90
N VAL A 130 6.15 -7.87 7.85
CA VAL A 130 6.83 -7.48 6.61
C VAL A 130 8.02 -8.40 6.44
N TYR A 131 8.15 -9.00 5.28
CA TYR A 131 9.31 -9.81 4.95
C TYR A 131 10.18 -9.09 3.94
N SER A 132 11.49 -9.25 4.03
CA SER A 132 12.40 -8.73 3.01
C SER A 132 13.43 -9.77 2.58
N CYS A 133 13.86 -9.67 1.33
CA CYS A 133 14.96 -10.44 0.76
C CYS A 133 15.91 -9.48 0.04
N GLU A 134 17.17 -9.44 0.47
CA GLU A 134 18.21 -8.72 -0.26
C GLU A 134 18.59 -9.52 -1.51
N LEU A 135 18.48 -8.86 -2.67
CA LEU A 135 18.83 -9.46 -3.94
C LEU A 135 20.35 -9.49 -4.09
N SER A 136 20.85 -10.61 -4.63
CA SER A 136 22.27 -10.83 -4.92
C SER A 136 22.38 -11.23 -6.37
N GLU A 137 23.28 -10.56 -7.09
CA GLU A 137 23.57 -10.87 -8.50
C GLU A 137 24.13 -12.30 -8.67
N GLN A 138 24.79 -12.81 -7.62
CA GLN A 138 25.42 -14.14 -7.59
C GLN A 138 24.41 -15.28 -7.35
N ASN A 139 23.21 -15.00 -6.84
CA ASN A 139 22.18 -16.02 -6.65
C ASN A 139 21.35 -16.16 -7.95
N PRO A 140 21.36 -17.33 -8.63
CA PRO A 140 20.63 -17.52 -9.88
C PRO A 140 19.12 -17.26 -9.81
N LEU A 141 18.51 -17.43 -8.62
CA LEU A 141 17.09 -17.14 -8.41
C LEU A 141 16.82 -15.64 -8.28
N HIS A 142 17.82 -14.87 -7.86
CA HIS A 142 17.72 -13.42 -7.67
C HIS A 142 18.14 -12.65 -8.91
N SER A 143 19.10 -13.18 -9.68
CA SER A 143 19.79 -12.48 -10.75
C SER A 143 18.82 -11.89 -11.78
N THR A 144 17.82 -12.66 -12.24
CA THR A 144 16.81 -12.16 -13.19
C THR A 144 16.08 -10.93 -12.66
N ILE A 145 15.57 -10.98 -11.42
CA ILE A 145 14.84 -9.85 -10.83
C ILE A 145 15.79 -8.67 -10.58
N PHE A 146 17.00 -8.95 -10.11
CA PHE A 146 18.02 -7.94 -9.84
C PHE A 146 18.38 -7.14 -11.11
N HIS A 147 18.58 -7.82 -12.25
CA HIS A 147 18.85 -7.17 -13.54
C HIS A 147 17.64 -6.39 -14.04
N SER A 148 16.43 -6.93 -13.89
CA SER A 148 15.20 -6.21 -14.23
C SER A 148 15.06 -4.92 -13.43
N VAL A 149 15.29 -4.97 -12.11
CA VAL A 149 15.24 -3.78 -11.25
C VAL A 149 16.34 -2.78 -11.64
N LYS A 150 17.59 -3.22 -11.86
CA LYS A 150 18.66 -2.34 -12.36
C LYS A 150 18.24 -1.64 -13.67
N LYS A 151 17.63 -2.38 -14.60
CA LYS A 151 17.10 -1.83 -15.86
C LYS A 151 15.97 -0.83 -15.62
N TRP A 152 15.05 -1.10 -14.70
CA TRP A 152 13.95 -0.18 -14.36
C TRP A 152 14.43 1.09 -13.65
N VAL A 153 15.48 0.99 -12.83
CA VAL A 153 16.13 2.16 -12.24
C VAL A 153 16.75 3.04 -13.33
N GLY A 154 17.39 2.43 -14.33
CA GLY A 154 18.02 3.18 -15.42
C GLY A 154 19.15 4.07 -14.89
N SER A 155 19.16 5.34 -15.27
CA SER A 155 20.08 6.34 -14.73
C SER A 155 19.59 6.86 -13.38
N LEU A 156 20.53 7.15 -12.48
CA LEU A 156 20.28 7.90 -11.25
C LEU A 156 20.78 9.34 -11.41
N GLU A 157 20.35 10.22 -10.51
CA GLU A 157 20.91 11.57 -10.44
C GLU A 157 22.41 11.52 -10.13
N ASN A 158 23.17 12.51 -10.61
CA ASN A 158 24.59 12.62 -10.35
C ASN A 158 24.86 12.55 -8.83
N GLY A 159 25.83 11.72 -8.44
CA GLY A 159 26.18 11.54 -7.04
C GLY A 159 25.39 10.45 -6.29
N PHE A 160 24.60 9.62 -6.98
CA PHE A 160 24.07 8.39 -6.39
C PHE A 160 24.55 7.13 -7.13
N LYS A 161 24.77 6.06 -6.37
CA LYS A 161 24.92 4.69 -6.88
C LYS A 161 24.00 3.75 -6.10
N ILE A 162 23.63 2.63 -6.74
CA ILE A 162 22.87 1.57 -6.07
C ILE A 162 23.80 0.85 -5.08
N LYS A 163 23.44 0.89 -3.79
CA LYS A 163 24.14 0.14 -2.74
C LYS A 163 23.65 -1.29 -2.65
N LYS A 164 22.32 -1.47 -2.61
CA LYS A 164 21.67 -2.78 -2.61
C LYS A 164 20.19 -2.67 -3.01
N ILE A 165 19.61 -3.80 -3.36
CA ILE A 165 18.21 -3.93 -3.74
C ILE A 165 17.55 -4.96 -2.81
N GLU A 166 16.41 -4.62 -2.23
CA GLU A 166 15.61 -5.51 -1.40
C GLU A 166 14.22 -5.65 -1.99
N ILE A 167 13.72 -6.89 -2.02
CA ILE A 167 12.30 -7.15 -2.28
C ILE A 167 11.58 -7.22 -0.96
N ILE A 168 10.39 -6.61 -0.92
CA ILE A 168 9.51 -6.53 0.22
C ILE A 168 8.26 -7.35 -0.06
N GLN A 169 7.87 -8.17 0.91
CA GLN A 169 6.59 -8.88 0.90
C GLN A 169 5.78 -8.50 2.14
N ASN A 170 4.71 -7.76 1.93
CA ASN A 170 3.66 -7.53 2.90
C ASN A 170 2.36 -8.17 2.40
N ARG A 171 2.06 -9.38 2.87
CA ARG A 171 0.92 -10.17 2.37
C ARG A 171 -0.42 -9.48 2.61
N LYS A 172 -0.57 -8.73 3.71
CA LYS A 172 -1.80 -7.99 4.01
C LYS A 172 -2.02 -6.89 2.96
N LYS A 173 -0.97 -6.09 2.68
CA LYS A 173 -1.04 -5.03 1.65
C LYS A 173 -1.21 -5.59 0.25
N PHE A 174 -0.54 -6.69 -0.09
CA PHE A 174 -0.71 -7.35 -1.38
C PHE A 174 -2.16 -7.83 -1.59
N ASN A 175 -2.76 -8.49 -0.60
CA ASN A 175 -4.16 -8.90 -0.69
C ASN A 175 -5.10 -7.71 -0.84
N HIS A 176 -4.85 -6.64 -0.09
CA HIS A 176 -5.66 -5.43 -0.19
C HIS A 176 -5.57 -4.78 -1.58
N PHE A 177 -4.35 -4.67 -2.13
CA PHE A 177 -4.13 -4.16 -3.49
C PHE A 177 -4.86 -5.02 -4.54
N ARG A 178 -4.87 -6.34 -4.38
CA ARG A 178 -5.64 -7.26 -5.23
C ARG A 178 -7.14 -7.01 -5.18
N GLU A 179 -7.68 -6.81 -3.98
CA GLU A 179 -9.10 -6.45 -3.80
C GLU A 179 -9.40 -5.10 -4.47
N GLN A 180 -8.48 -4.13 -4.38
CA GLN A 180 -8.63 -2.83 -5.04
C GLN A 180 -8.64 -2.93 -6.56
N ILE A 181 -7.89 -3.86 -7.16
CA ILE A 181 -7.97 -4.09 -8.61
C ILE A 181 -9.38 -4.47 -9.01
N GLU A 182 -10.02 -5.40 -8.31
CA GLU A 182 -11.40 -5.81 -8.60
C GLU A 182 -12.41 -4.67 -8.42
N ILE A 183 -12.17 -3.76 -7.46
CA ILE A 183 -12.99 -2.56 -7.26
C ILE A 183 -12.81 -1.58 -8.44
N VAL A 184 -11.57 -1.27 -8.79
CA VAL A 184 -11.22 -0.38 -9.90
C VAL A 184 -11.80 -0.90 -11.22
N GLU A 185 -11.67 -2.19 -11.52
CA GLU A 185 -12.20 -2.80 -12.74
C GLU A 185 -13.74 -2.73 -12.83
N ARG A 186 -14.45 -2.74 -11.70
CA ARG A 186 -15.90 -2.47 -11.67
C ARG A 186 -16.19 -1.01 -11.93
N HIS A 187 -15.50 -0.10 -11.24
CA HIS A 187 -15.69 1.34 -11.42
C HIS A 187 -15.38 1.79 -12.86
N MET A 188 -14.42 1.16 -13.53
CA MET A 188 -14.12 1.40 -14.96
C MET A 188 -15.32 1.14 -15.90
N LYS A 189 -16.27 0.30 -15.49
CA LYS A 189 -17.47 -0.05 -16.28
C LYS A 189 -18.68 0.82 -15.95
N GLU A 190 -18.62 1.53 -14.83
CA GLU A 190 -19.75 2.28 -14.29
C GLU A 190 -19.61 3.77 -14.61
N GLN A 191 -20.55 4.30 -15.39
CA GLN A 191 -20.51 5.67 -15.91
C GLN A 191 -20.42 6.73 -14.79
N ILE A 192 -21.00 6.47 -13.62
CA ILE A 192 -20.99 7.41 -12.48
C ILE A 192 -19.57 7.68 -11.95
N PHE A 193 -18.65 6.74 -12.15
CA PHE A 193 -17.25 6.88 -11.73
C PHE A 193 -16.37 7.44 -12.84
N GLN A 194 -16.88 7.54 -14.08
CA GLN A 194 -16.12 8.06 -15.21
C GLN A 194 -16.00 9.59 -15.13
N PRO A 195 -14.89 10.15 -15.62
CA PRO A 195 -14.71 11.59 -15.70
C PRO A 195 -15.67 12.21 -16.71
N ASN A 196 -16.18 13.39 -16.40
CA ASN A 196 -16.99 14.18 -17.33
C ASN A 196 -16.09 15.08 -18.18
N TRP A 197 -15.57 14.52 -19.27
CA TRP A 197 -14.62 15.21 -20.16
C TRP A 197 -15.19 16.46 -20.83
N ASP A 198 -16.51 16.55 -21.01
CA ASP A 198 -17.15 17.68 -21.69
C ASP A 198 -17.11 18.96 -20.83
N CYS A 199 -16.90 18.82 -19.51
CA CYS A 199 -16.72 19.94 -18.60
C CYS A 199 -15.27 20.42 -18.49
N GLU A 200 -14.31 19.67 -19.02
CA GLU A 200 -12.90 20.01 -18.91
C GLU A 200 -12.44 20.93 -20.05
N LYS A 201 -11.60 21.91 -19.68
CA LYS A 201 -10.97 22.82 -20.64
C LYS A 201 -9.73 22.18 -21.26
N ASP A 202 -9.35 22.66 -22.44
CA ASP A 202 -8.09 22.30 -23.12
C ASP A 202 -7.93 20.79 -23.40
N MET A 203 -9.04 20.16 -23.79
CA MET A 203 -9.12 18.71 -23.99
C MET A 203 -8.10 18.13 -24.98
N ALA A 204 -7.67 18.91 -25.98
CA ALA A 204 -6.64 18.48 -26.92
C ALA A 204 -5.29 18.24 -26.22
N GLU A 205 -4.85 19.16 -25.34
CA GLU A 205 -3.60 19.03 -24.61
C GLU A 205 -3.69 17.90 -23.57
N ARG A 206 -4.81 17.81 -22.86
CA ARG A 206 -5.09 16.74 -21.89
C ARG A 206 -5.03 15.34 -22.52
N LYS A 207 -5.51 15.17 -23.75
CA LYS A 207 -5.39 13.91 -24.50
C LYS A 207 -3.92 13.54 -24.79
N ILE A 208 -3.05 14.51 -25.06
CA ILE A 208 -1.61 14.27 -25.26
C ILE A 208 -0.98 13.76 -23.97
N VAL A 209 -1.32 14.37 -22.83
CA VAL A 209 -0.88 13.93 -21.50
C VAL A 209 -1.32 12.50 -21.21
N LEU A 210 -2.59 12.15 -21.45
CA LEU A 210 -3.09 10.78 -21.24
C LEU A 210 -2.39 9.76 -22.15
N LYS A 211 -2.13 10.12 -23.42
CA LYS A 211 -1.37 9.26 -24.34
C LYS A 211 0.06 9.00 -23.85
N ARG A 212 0.66 9.93 -23.10
CA ARG A 212 1.96 9.69 -22.45
C ARG A 212 1.82 8.66 -21.32
N LEU A 213 0.80 8.81 -20.47
CA LEU A 213 0.51 7.89 -19.37
C LEU A 213 0.18 6.47 -19.86
N GLU A 214 -0.54 6.32 -20.97
CA GLU A 214 -0.81 5.02 -21.59
C GLU A 214 0.46 4.23 -21.93
N ARG A 215 1.58 4.91 -22.22
CA ARG A 215 2.86 4.24 -22.46
C ARG A 215 3.42 3.62 -21.18
N LEU A 216 3.11 4.19 -20.01
CA LEU A 216 3.53 3.66 -18.72
C LEU A 216 2.72 2.39 -18.36
N TYR A 217 1.43 2.33 -18.68
CA TYR A 217 0.62 1.11 -18.48
C TYR A 217 1.23 -0.09 -19.20
N LYS A 218 1.71 0.13 -20.42
CA LYS A 218 2.34 -0.92 -21.25
C LYS A 218 3.68 -1.41 -20.72
N GLN A 219 4.27 -0.73 -19.72
CA GLN A 219 5.51 -1.16 -19.10
C GLN A 219 5.31 -2.21 -18.01
N VAL A 220 4.07 -2.44 -17.56
CA VAL A 220 3.75 -3.44 -16.53
C VAL A 220 3.04 -4.60 -17.20
N ASP A 221 3.65 -5.78 -17.17
CA ASP A 221 2.98 -6.98 -17.66
C ASP A 221 2.01 -7.53 -16.62
N HIS A 222 0.75 -7.72 -17.01
CA HIS A 222 -0.29 -8.31 -16.16
C HIS A 222 -1.52 -8.76 -16.96
N ASN A 223 -2.30 -9.66 -16.39
CA ASN A 223 -3.52 -10.20 -17.01
C ASN A 223 -4.83 -9.46 -16.62
N ARG A 224 -4.73 -8.25 -16.07
CA ARG A 224 -5.86 -7.44 -15.58
C ARG A 224 -6.24 -6.33 -16.55
N ILE A 225 -7.49 -5.87 -16.47
CA ILE A 225 -7.96 -4.72 -17.28
C ILE A 225 -7.72 -3.38 -16.58
N ALA A 226 -7.45 -3.40 -15.27
CA ALA A 226 -7.07 -2.21 -14.52
C ALA A 226 -5.77 -1.61 -15.07
N ASN A 227 -5.70 -0.28 -15.09
CA ASN A 227 -4.46 0.41 -15.42
C ASN A 227 -3.53 0.41 -14.19
N ILE A 228 -2.35 -0.19 -14.36
CA ILE A 228 -1.32 -0.28 -13.32
C ILE A 228 -0.05 0.37 -13.85
N VAL A 229 0.60 1.19 -13.02
CA VAL A 229 1.92 1.74 -13.33
C VAL A 229 2.94 1.32 -12.29
N ARG A 230 4.18 1.15 -12.74
CA ARG A 230 5.36 1.02 -11.89
C ARG A 230 5.99 2.40 -11.73
N VAL A 231 6.09 2.86 -10.49
CA VAL A 231 6.58 4.20 -10.16
C VAL A 231 7.49 4.18 -8.94
N TRP A 232 8.25 5.25 -8.76
CA TRP A 232 9.26 5.44 -7.73
C TRP A 232 8.85 6.54 -6.76
N HIS A 233 9.16 6.32 -5.49
CA HIS A 233 9.06 7.31 -4.42
C HIS A 233 10.42 7.46 -3.74
N GLY A 234 10.98 8.66 -3.76
CA GLY A 234 12.23 8.98 -3.05
C GLY A 234 11.97 9.23 -1.58
N CYS A 235 12.76 8.61 -0.70
CA CYS A 235 12.60 8.75 0.74
C CYS A 235 13.93 8.51 1.49
N ASP A 236 13.90 8.63 2.82
CA ASP A 236 15.00 8.20 3.68
C ASP A 236 14.70 6.84 4.32
N LYS A 237 15.74 6.03 4.54
CA LYS A 237 15.63 4.71 5.18
C LYS A 237 14.86 4.74 6.49
N LYS A 238 14.93 5.82 7.27
CA LYS A 238 14.24 5.93 8.57
C LYS A 238 12.71 5.91 8.45
N VAL A 239 12.13 6.30 7.31
CA VAL A 239 10.68 6.27 7.10
C VAL A 239 10.18 4.95 6.51
N LEU A 240 11.08 4.17 5.88
CA LEU A 240 10.71 2.90 5.25
C LEU A 240 9.97 1.94 6.17
N PRO A 241 10.37 1.70 7.44
CA PRO A 241 9.65 0.77 8.30
C PRO A 241 8.15 1.08 8.42
N LYS A 242 7.79 2.37 8.51
CA LYS A 242 6.40 2.81 8.59
C LYS A 242 5.71 2.66 7.24
N LEU A 243 6.32 3.12 6.14
CA LEU A 243 5.74 3.00 4.80
C LEU A 243 5.46 1.54 4.41
N LEU A 244 6.36 0.61 4.75
CA LEU A 244 6.21 -0.81 4.42
C LEU A 244 5.20 -1.53 5.32
N ALA A 245 5.08 -1.12 6.58
CA ALA A 245 4.16 -1.73 7.54
C ALA A 245 2.73 -1.18 7.42
N ASP A 246 2.61 0.16 7.45
CA ASP A 246 1.35 0.89 7.51
C ASP A 246 0.84 1.32 6.12
N GLY A 247 1.74 1.39 5.13
CA GLY A 247 1.45 1.98 3.82
C GLY A 247 1.72 3.48 3.79
N PHE A 248 1.33 4.11 2.69
CA PHE A 248 1.39 5.56 2.57
C PHE A 248 0.20 6.22 3.28
N ALA A 249 0.39 7.46 3.73
CA ALA A 249 -0.66 8.28 4.31
C ALA A 249 -0.47 9.73 3.85
N SER A 250 -1.57 10.42 3.56
CA SER A 250 -1.56 11.87 3.40
C SER A 250 -1.49 12.49 4.80
N LEU A 251 -0.29 12.84 5.26
CA LEU A 251 -0.09 13.49 6.55
C LEU A 251 -0.18 14.99 6.36
N GLU A 252 -0.99 15.67 7.16
CA GLU A 252 -1.17 17.12 7.05
C GLU A 252 0.10 17.95 7.32
N VAL A 253 1.16 17.31 7.81
CA VAL A 253 2.37 17.96 8.32
C VAL A 253 3.49 18.06 7.27
N LEU A 254 3.42 17.32 6.16
CA LEU A 254 4.55 17.17 5.22
C LEU A 254 4.67 18.33 4.23
N ASP A 255 3.62 18.63 3.46
CA ASP A 255 3.45 19.81 2.62
C ASP A 255 1.99 19.87 2.10
N ASP A 256 1.58 21.01 1.54
CA ASP A 256 0.25 21.13 0.91
C ASP A 256 0.20 20.48 -0.48
N GLY A 257 1.34 20.20 -1.10
CA GLY A 257 1.46 19.64 -2.44
C GLY A 257 1.01 20.58 -3.56
N TRP A 258 1.84 20.73 -4.60
CA TRP A 258 1.57 21.64 -5.72
C TRP A 258 0.43 21.17 -6.61
N PHE A 259 0.35 19.87 -6.84
CA PHE A 259 -0.66 19.23 -7.67
C PHE A 259 -1.68 18.47 -6.82
N GLY A 260 -1.83 18.85 -5.56
CA GLY A 260 -2.75 18.25 -4.61
C GLY A 260 -2.06 17.62 -3.41
N LYS A 261 -2.82 17.50 -2.32
CA LYS A 261 -2.42 16.94 -1.04
C LYS A 261 -2.54 15.42 -1.07
N GLY A 262 -1.58 14.78 -1.71
CA GLY A 262 -1.55 13.33 -1.92
C GLY A 262 -0.17 12.72 -1.81
N MET A 263 -0.05 11.48 -2.27
CA MET A 263 1.18 10.70 -2.26
C MET A 263 1.84 10.81 -3.62
N TYR A 264 3.05 11.36 -3.67
CA TYR A 264 3.77 11.69 -4.90
C TYR A 264 4.68 10.55 -5.35
N PHE A 265 4.59 10.25 -6.63
CA PHE A 265 5.41 9.24 -7.32
C PHE A 265 5.89 9.76 -8.66
N SER A 266 6.88 9.10 -9.25
CA SER A 266 7.32 9.36 -10.62
C SER A 266 7.69 8.07 -11.35
N SER A 267 7.47 7.98 -12.66
CA SER A 267 8.02 6.87 -13.45
C SER A 267 9.56 6.87 -13.51
N SER A 268 10.21 8.00 -13.21
CA SER A 268 11.66 8.17 -13.28
C SER A 268 12.34 8.00 -11.91
N ALA A 269 13.18 6.97 -11.77
CA ALA A 269 14.02 6.78 -10.59
C ALA A 269 15.02 7.94 -10.40
N GLN A 270 15.57 8.45 -11.51
CA GLN A 270 16.43 9.64 -11.50
C GLN A 270 15.71 10.82 -10.85
N TYR A 271 14.51 11.14 -11.31
CA TYR A 271 13.73 12.25 -10.75
C TYR A 271 13.37 12.03 -9.29
N ALA A 272 12.85 10.84 -8.95
CA ALA A 272 12.51 10.48 -7.57
C ALA A 272 13.72 10.57 -6.62
N SER A 273 14.93 10.26 -7.10
CA SER A 273 16.15 10.30 -6.27
C SER A 273 16.51 11.70 -5.78
N ARG A 274 16.03 12.76 -6.44
CA ARG A 274 16.21 14.16 -6.00
C ARG A 274 15.50 14.45 -4.67
N TYR A 275 14.47 13.67 -4.35
CA TYR A 275 13.70 13.80 -3.10
C TYR A 275 14.28 12.96 -1.95
N CYS A 276 15.38 12.23 -2.18
CA CYS A 276 16.10 11.49 -1.14
C CYS A 276 17.02 12.42 -0.33
N GLN A 277 16.43 13.28 0.52
CA GLN A 277 17.18 14.34 1.23
C GLN A 277 17.91 13.87 2.51
N GLY A 278 17.71 12.63 2.96
CA GLY A 278 18.31 12.14 4.20
C GLY A 278 19.70 11.52 4.06
N GLU A 279 20.23 11.04 5.18
CA GLU A 279 21.55 10.40 5.31
C GLU A 279 21.58 9.01 4.64
N ASN A 280 20.43 8.33 4.62
CA ASN A 280 20.30 6.98 4.08
C ASN A 280 19.26 6.99 2.94
N PRO A 281 19.62 7.59 1.79
CA PRO A 281 18.71 7.78 0.67
C PRO A 281 18.21 6.44 0.13
N CYS A 282 16.90 6.34 -0.12
CA CYS A 282 16.25 5.13 -0.61
C CYS A 282 15.22 5.48 -1.69
N LEU A 283 15.14 4.66 -2.73
CA LEU A 283 14.00 4.65 -3.64
C LEU A 283 13.08 3.49 -3.26
N LEU A 284 11.79 3.77 -3.18
CA LEU A 284 10.74 2.78 -3.01
C LEU A 284 9.98 2.63 -4.32
N MET A 285 10.10 1.48 -4.97
CA MET A 285 9.29 1.13 -6.13
C MET A 285 7.92 0.64 -5.68
N CYS A 286 6.89 1.20 -6.29
CA CYS A 286 5.51 0.86 -6.04
C CYS A 286 4.81 0.48 -7.34
N TYR A 287 3.85 -0.43 -7.23
CA TYR A 287 2.78 -0.56 -8.22
C TYR A 287 1.61 0.30 -7.77
N VAL A 288 1.07 1.11 -8.67
CA VAL A 288 -0.02 2.03 -8.39
C VAL A 288 -1.19 1.75 -9.33
N LEU A 289 -2.39 1.64 -8.76
CA LEU A 289 -3.64 1.58 -9.51
C LEU A 289 -4.04 2.98 -9.95
N VAL A 290 -4.28 3.13 -11.25
CA VAL A 290 -4.63 4.40 -11.87
C VAL A 290 -6.06 4.33 -12.39
N LEU A 291 -7.01 4.75 -11.55
CA LEU A 291 -8.39 4.99 -11.99
C LEU A 291 -8.54 6.47 -12.34
N ASN A 292 -9.09 6.75 -13.53
CA ASN A 292 -9.41 8.08 -14.06
C ASN A 292 -8.43 9.19 -13.62
N PRO A 293 -7.22 9.22 -14.18
CA PRO A 293 -6.23 10.24 -13.85
C PRO A 293 -6.67 11.60 -14.42
N PHE A 294 -6.56 12.66 -13.62
CA PHE A 294 -6.67 14.02 -14.13
C PHE A 294 -5.35 14.40 -14.80
N PRO A 295 -5.34 14.71 -16.12
CA PRO A 295 -4.13 15.10 -16.82
C PRO A 295 -3.83 16.58 -16.59
N VAL A 296 -2.93 16.91 -15.66
CA VAL A 296 -2.57 18.30 -15.33
C VAL A 296 -1.70 18.89 -16.44
N ILE A 297 -2.04 20.12 -16.87
CA ILE A 297 -1.36 20.83 -17.97
C ILE A 297 -0.89 22.22 -17.52
N SER A 298 -0.19 22.94 -18.41
CA SER A 298 0.46 24.21 -18.08
C SER A 298 -0.49 25.30 -17.58
N CYS A 299 -1.75 25.32 -18.02
CA CYS A 299 -2.75 26.29 -17.54
C CYS A 299 -3.19 26.03 -16.09
N ASP A 300 -3.09 24.79 -15.59
CA ASP A 300 -3.45 24.43 -14.22
C ASP A 300 -2.35 24.84 -13.21
N ALA A 301 -1.09 24.96 -13.68
CA ALA A 301 0.09 25.30 -12.88
C ALA A 301 1.09 26.15 -13.67
N ARG A 302 0.70 27.40 -13.94
CA ARG A 302 1.45 28.31 -14.81
C ARG A 302 2.82 28.67 -14.23
N HIS A 303 3.82 28.82 -15.10
CA HIS A 303 5.21 29.16 -14.70
C HIS A 303 5.35 30.58 -14.14
N ASP A 304 4.47 31.50 -14.51
CA ASP A 304 4.45 32.90 -14.06
C ASP A 304 3.67 33.11 -12.75
N LYS A 305 3.18 32.03 -12.14
CA LYS A 305 2.38 32.06 -10.92
C LYS A 305 3.13 31.42 -9.75
N LYS A 306 2.73 31.75 -8.53
CA LYS A 306 3.27 31.06 -7.36
C LYS A 306 2.53 29.73 -7.17
N PRO A 307 3.15 28.73 -6.52
CA PRO A 307 2.48 27.45 -6.27
C PRO A 307 1.10 27.58 -5.61
N GLU A 308 0.93 28.53 -4.70
CA GLU A 308 -0.33 28.74 -3.97
C GLU A 308 -1.49 29.16 -4.89
N ASP A 309 -1.17 29.67 -6.09
CA ASP A 309 -2.14 30.06 -7.11
C ASP A 309 -2.49 28.91 -8.08
N PHE A 310 -1.86 27.74 -7.95
CA PHE A 310 -2.15 26.59 -8.81
C PHE A 310 -3.56 26.05 -8.53
N ARG A 311 -4.19 25.47 -9.56
CA ARG A 311 -5.56 24.94 -9.47
C ARG A 311 -5.74 23.91 -8.35
N PHE A 312 -4.70 23.14 -8.05
CA PHE A 312 -4.75 21.98 -7.15
C PHE A 312 -3.92 22.14 -5.87
N TYR A 313 -3.28 23.29 -5.64
CA TYR A 313 -2.43 23.49 -4.46
C TYR A 313 -3.21 23.24 -3.16
N GLY A 314 -2.72 22.33 -2.30
CA GLY A 314 -3.38 22.03 -1.03
C GLY A 314 -4.68 21.24 -1.13
N ARG A 315 -5.14 20.87 -2.34
CA ARG A 315 -6.46 20.27 -2.56
C ARG A 315 -6.39 18.75 -2.65
N GLY A 316 -7.48 18.07 -2.33
CA GLY A 316 -7.61 16.62 -2.54
C GLY A 316 -7.81 16.26 -4.02
N ASN A 317 -8.47 15.12 -4.23
CA ASN A 317 -8.88 14.69 -5.55
C ASN A 317 -9.84 15.67 -6.22
N HIS A 318 -9.83 15.72 -7.56
CA HIS A 318 -10.70 16.57 -8.35
C HIS A 318 -11.88 15.77 -8.92
N ASN A 319 -13.13 16.12 -8.61
CA ASN A 319 -14.32 15.51 -9.17
C ASN A 319 -14.25 13.95 -9.17
N ASN A 320 -14.51 13.32 -10.31
CA ASN A 320 -14.45 11.87 -10.53
C ASN A 320 -13.06 11.35 -10.90
N TYR A 321 -12.00 12.13 -10.68
CA TYR A 321 -10.63 11.72 -10.91
C TYR A 321 -10.01 11.21 -9.60
N GLN A 322 -9.34 10.05 -9.61
CA GLN A 322 -8.80 9.42 -8.38
C GLN A 322 -7.29 9.61 -8.21
N CYS A 323 -6.63 10.20 -9.19
CA CYS A 323 -5.25 10.63 -9.11
C CYS A 323 -5.01 11.76 -10.11
N HIS A 324 -3.89 12.46 -9.98
CA HIS A 324 -3.41 13.43 -10.96
C HIS A 324 -2.15 12.90 -11.64
N TYR A 325 -2.05 13.05 -12.96
CA TYR A 325 -0.85 12.74 -13.72
C TYR A 325 -0.33 14.01 -14.37
N ILE A 326 0.96 14.30 -14.14
CA ILE A 326 1.56 15.60 -14.44
C ILE A 326 2.88 15.35 -15.18
N PRO A 327 2.96 15.55 -16.51
CA PRO A 327 4.25 15.63 -17.18
C PRO A 327 4.96 16.87 -16.65
N VAL A 328 6.22 16.75 -16.22
CA VAL A 328 6.94 17.87 -15.60
C VAL A 328 8.30 18.10 -16.23
N SER A 329 8.70 19.37 -16.22
CA SER A 329 10.05 19.84 -16.55
C SER A 329 10.47 20.92 -15.56
N PRO A 330 11.79 21.09 -15.35
CA PRO A 330 12.29 22.15 -14.48
C PRO A 330 11.89 23.51 -15.06
N VAL A 331 11.41 24.43 -14.23
CA VAL A 331 11.03 25.79 -14.67
C VAL A 331 12.24 26.61 -15.11
N THR A 332 13.42 26.28 -14.58
CA THR A 332 14.69 26.93 -14.93
C THR A 332 15.76 25.88 -15.22
N ASP A 333 16.68 26.16 -16.15
CA ASP A 333 17.82 25.28 -16.46
C ASP A 333 18.90 25.24 -15.37
N LYS A 334 18.66 25.86 -14.20
CA LYS A 334 19.56 25.74 -13.05
C LYS A 334 19.60 24.28 -12.62
N GLU A 335 20.82 23.75 -12.51
CA GLU A 335 21.12 22.33 -12.23
C GLU A 335 20.36 21.75 -11.02
N PHE A 336 20.05 22.61 -10.03
CA PHE A 336 19.46 22.21 -8.74
C PHE A 336 18.08 22.81 -8.44
N THR A 337 17.27 23.14 -9.45
CA THR A 337 15.89 23.56 -9.16
C THR A 337 15.07 22.40 -8.59
N THR A 338 14.24 22.70 -7.58
CA THR A 338 13.16 21.83 -7.09
C THR A 338 11.80 22.24 -7.67
N ASP A 339 11.77 23.28 -8.51
CA ASP A 339 10.56 23.78 -9.14
C ASP A 339 10.32 23.08 -10.48
N TYR A 340 9.41 22.10 -10.45
CA TYR A 340 8.98 21.29 -11.58
C TYR A 340 7.50 21.53 -11.88
N ARG A 341 7.20 21.84 -13.13
CA ARG A 341 5.84 22.17 -13.57
C ARG A 341 5.56 21.57 -14.94
N PRO A 342 4.28 21.43 -15.34
CA PRO A 342 3.94 21.14 -16.72
C PRO A 342 4.61 22.13 -17.68
N PRO A 343 5.39 21.65 -18.65
CA PRO A 343 5.97 22.53 -19.66
C PRO A 343 4.89 23.13 -20.55
N LYS A 344 5.19 24.24 -21.22
CA LYS A 344 4.27 24.86 -22.19
C LYS A 344 3.91 23.93 -23.36
N ARG A 345 4.84 23.04 -23.74
CA ARG A 345 4.59 21.96 -24.71
C ARG A 345 4.82 20.63 -23.99
N ILE A 346 3.81 19.77 -24.00
CA ILE A 346 3.85 18.49 -23.27
C ILE A 346 5.02 17.59 -23.73
N ASP A 347 5.43 17.66 -24.99
CA ASP A 347 6.56 16.89 -25.50
C ASP A 347 7.92 17.32 -24.89
N ASP A 348 8.01 18.53 -24.32
CA ASP A 348 9.20 19.01 -23.63
C ASP A 348 9.31 18.45 -22.20
N ALA A 349 8.34 17.64 -21.75
CA ALA A 349 8.32 17.05 -20.41
C ALA A 349 9.43 16.00 -20.24
N ARG A 350 10.41 16.31 -19.38
CA ARG A 350 11.55 15.44 -19.07
C ARG A 350 11.15 14.28 -18.16
N TYR A 351 10.25 14.54 -17.21
CA TYR A 351 9.79 13.57 -16.22
C TYR A 351 8.27 13.58 -16.11
N ASP A 352 7.74 12.87 -15.12
CA ASP A 352 6.34 12.93 -14.72
C ASP A 352 6.20 12.80 -13.21
N GLU A 353 5.08 13.30 -12.72
CA GLU A 353 4.58 13.07 -11.38
C GLU A 353 3.21 12.40 -11.44
N LEU A 354 2.96 11.53 -10.45
CA LEU A 354 1.68 10.91 -10.20
C LEU A 354 1.31 11.19 -8.74
N VAL A 355 0.21 11.91 -8.54
CA VAL A 355 -0.33 12.19 -7.20
C VAL A 355 -1.50 11.26 -6.96
N VAL A 356 -1.35 10.37 -5.98
CA VAL A 356 -2.37 9.39 -5.60
C VAL A 356 -3.04 9.88 -4.33
N PHE A 357 -4.37 9.78 -4.25
CA PHE A 357 -5.13 10.22 -3.07
C PHE A 357 -5.57 9.06 -2.17
N GLU A 358 -5.60 7.84 -2.69
CA GLU A 358 -5.99 6.64 -1.95
C GLU A 358 -4.80 5.71 -1.73
N SER A 359 -4.46 5.48 -0.47
CA SER A 359 -3.32 4.64 -0.07
C SER A 359 -3.51 3.17 -0.43
N ALA A 360 -4.77 2.71 -0.49
CA ALA A 360 -5.12 1.35 -0.87
C ALA A 360 -4.69 1.01 -2.30
N ASN A 361 -4.55 2.01 -3.16
CA ASN A 361 -4.15 1.89 -4.55
C ASN A 361 -2.63 1.74 -4.75
N ILE A 362 -1.87 1.58 -3.68
CA ILE A 362 -0.40 1.59 -3.71
C ILE A 362 0.14 0.30 -3.09
N LEU A 363 1.00 -0.40 -3.84
CA LEU A 363 1.69 -1.60 -3.40
C LEU A 363 3.21 -1.38 -3.44
N PRO A 364 3.84 -1.11 -2.28
CA PRO A 364 5.29 -1.08 -2.16
C PRO A 364 5.88 -2.49 -2.28
N GLN A 365 6.89 -2.67 -3.14
CA GLN A 365 7.50 -3.98 -3.35
C GLN A 365 9.03 -4.02 -3.38
N ILE A 366 9.69 -2.96 -3.83
CA ILE A 366 11.15 -3.01 -4.01
C ILE A 366 11.77 -1.76 -3.39
N VAL A 367 12.78 -1.96 -2.55
CA VAL A 367 13.59 -0.89 -1.98
C VAL A 367 14.96 -0.91 -2.64
N VAL A 368 15.35 0.20 -3.23
CA VAL A 368 16.70 0.42 -3.75
C VAL A 368 17.41 1.35 -2.78
N HIS A 369 18.35 0.81 -2.01
CA HIS A 369 19.19 1.60 -1.12
C HIS A 369 20.24 2.30 -1.96
N LEU A 370 20.34 3.62 -1.81
CA LEU A 370 21.33 4.43 -2.51
C LEU A 370 22.51 4.73 -1.59
N GLU A 371 23.67 4.94 -2.20
CA GLU A 371 24.84 5.51 -1.55
C GLU A 371 25.21 6.78 -2.30
N ARG A 372 25.51 7.86 -1.57
CA ARG A 372 26.03 9.07 -2.19
C ARG A 372 27.45 8.79 -2.65
N THR A 373 27.68 8.91 -3.95
CA THR A 373 29.04 8.99 -4.48
C THR A 373 29.60 10.31 -3.99
N LEU A 374 30.65 10.27 -3.17
CA LEU A 374 31.45 11.46 -2.93
C LEU A 374 31.90 11.92 -4.32
N SER A 375 31.29 12.98 -4.84
CA SER A 375 31.88 13.69 -5.97
C SER A 375 33.31 13.93 -5.51
N PRO A 376 34.34 13.46 -6.27
CA PRO A 376 35.71 13.76 -5.91
C PRO A 376 35.69 15.25 -5.68
N SER A 377 35.88 15.65 -4.42
CA SER A 377 35.76 17.04 -4.02
C SER A 377 36.53 17.78 -5.09
N ARG A 378 35.86 18.66 -5.86
CA ARG A 378 36.60 19.69 -6.58
C ARG A 378 37.45 20.26 -5.48
N GLU A 379 38.72 19.88 -5.43
CA GLU A 379 39.66 20.34 -4.42
C GLU A 379 39.56 21.84 -4.57
N THR A 380 38.83 22.46 -3.65
CA THR A 380 38.71 23.89 -3.59
C THR A 380 40.09 24.32 -3.13
N LYS A 381 41.01 24.47 -4.09
CA LYS A 381 42.34 25.07 -3.95
C LYS A 381 42.27 26.55 -3.57
N ASN A 382 41.17 27.00 -2.99
CA ASN A 382 41.04 28.31 -2.38
C ASN A 382 40.65 28.09 -0.92
N GLU A 383 41.68 28.00 -0.06
CA GLU A 383 41.59 28.42 1.33
C GLU A 383 41.08 29.87 1.38
N LEU A 384 39.77 30.05 1.33
CA LEU A 384 39.14 31.26 1.83
C LEU A 384 38.87 31.06 3.31
N LYS A 385 39.57 31.87 4.12
CA LYS A 385 39.41 31.98 5.57
C LYS A 385 37.92 31.99 5.96
N PRO A 386 37.52 31.31 7.05
CA PRO A 386 36.13 31.22 7.46
C PRO A 386 35.61 32.60 7.87
N THR A 387 34.84 33.23 6.99
CA THR A 387 34.02 34.39 7.35
C THR A 387 32.78 33.87 8.08
N ALA A 388 32.59 34.34 9.32
CA ALA A 388 31.50 33.93 10.19
C ALA A 388 30.12 34.07 9.49
N ILE A 389 29.38 32.98 9.43
CA ILE A 389 27.99 32.95 8.95
C ILE A 389 27.11 33.59 10.03
N PRO A 390 26.28 34.60 9.71
CA PRO A 390 25.32 35.16 10.64
C PRO A 390 24.29 34.10 11.01
N ARG A 391 24.11 33.84 12.30
CA ARG A 391 23.02 33.00 12.83
C ARG A 391 21.68 33.57 12.34
N THR A 392 20.98 32.82 11.50
CA THR A 392 19.61 33.10 11.13
C THR A 392 18.69 32.94 12.36
N ASN A 393 17.86 33.96 12.57
CA ASN A 393 16.99 34.15 13.70
C ASN A 393 16.02 32.97 13.92
N THR A 394 15.91 32.54 15.18
CA THR A 394 15.02 31.51 15.73
C THR A 394 13.54 31.96 15.78
N ARG A 395 13.10 32.82 14.85
CA ARG A 395 11.80 33.48 14.86
C ARG A 395 10.78 32.74 13.98
N THR A 396 10.41 31.51 14.33
CA THR A 396 9.31 30.79 13.63
C THR A 396 8.57 29.73 14.47
N ILE A 397 8.83 29.63 15.78
CA ILE A 397 8.07 28.71 16.66
C ILE A 397 6.82 29.37 17.27
N ARG A 398 6.74 30.72 17.31
CA ARG A 398 5.55 31.44 17.81
C ARG A 398 4.46 31.66 16.77
N GLU A 399 4.79 31.75 15.48
CA GLU A 399 3.80 32.01 14.43
C GLU A 399 3.00 30.75 14.05
N THR A 400 3.61 29.57 14.13
CA THR A 400 2.93 28.28 13.90
C THR A 400 1.85 27.98 14.95
N LYS A 401 2.03 28.42 16.21
CA LYS A 401 0.99 28.27 17.25
C LYS A 401 -0.25 29.15 17.01
N ASN A 402 -0.07 30.36 16.46
CA ASN A 402 -1.18 31.27 16.16
C ASN A 402 -1.94 30.84 14.89
N TRP A 403 -1.25 30.27 13.90
CA TRP A 403 -1.88 29.72 12.70
C TRP A 403 -2.81 28.54 13.06
N ASP A 404 -2.35 27.63 13.92
CA ASP A 404 -3.09 26.44 14.35
C ASP A 404 -4.37 26.77 15.13
N GLN A 405 -4.36 27.82 15.97
CA GLN A 405 -5.55 28.28 16.68
C GLN A 405 -6.59 28.93 15.75
N ASN A 406 -6.13 29.77 14.81
CA ASN A 406 -7.03 30.43 13.87
C ASN A 406 -7.67 29.46 12.89
N HIS A 407 -6.96 28.41 12.48
CA HIS A 407 -7.50 27.38 11.57
C HIS A 407 -8.50 26.44 12.26
N ARG A 408 -8.25 26.04 13.51
CA ARG A 408 -9.24 25.27 14.31
C ARG A 408 -10.52 26.08 14.54
N ALA A 409 -10.41 27.38 14.77
CA ALA A 409 -11.57 28.27 14.92
C ALA A 409 -12.37 28.41 13.61
N ALA A 410 -11.70 28.51 12.45
CA ALA A 410 -12.35 28.58 11.15
C ALA A 410 -13.07 27.27 10.78
N ASN A 411 -12.44 26.11 11.03
CA ASN A 411 -13.08 24.81 10.77
C ASN A 411 -14.26 24.54 11.72
N ARG A 412 -14.19 24.95 13.00
CA ARG A 412 -15.32 24.79 13.93
C ARG A 412 -16.56 25.57 13.47
N ARG A 413 -16.40 26.80 12.98
CA ARG A 413 -17.52 27.59 12.41
C ARG A 413 -18.12 26.95 11.15
N ARG A 414 -17.31 26.26 10.35
CA ARG A 414 -17.78 25.57 9.14
C ARG A 414 -18.67 24.38 9.48
N TYR A 415 -18.32 23.60 10.51
CA TYR A 415 -19.13 22.48 10.98
C TYR A 415 -20.41 22.92 11.71
N GLU A 416 -20.35 24.00 12.48
CA GLU A 416 -21.55 24.57 13.12
C GLU A 416 -22.53 25.13 12.08
N GLY A 417 -22.04 25.70 10.98
CA GLY A 417 -22.88 26.15 9.86
C GLY A 417 -23.63 25.01 9.15
N VAL A 418 -22.99 23.85 8.95
CA VAL A 418 -23.62 22.69 8.29
C VAL A 418 -24.68 22.01 9.18
N LEU A 419 -24.51 22.03 10.51
CA LEU A 419 -25.49 21.47 11.44
C LEU A 419 -26.77 22.32 11.57
N ILE A 420 -26.69 23.62 11.28
CA ILE A 420 -27.86 24.52 11.32
C ILE A 420 -28.72 24.35 10.06
N THR A 421 -28.13 24.02 8.91
CA THR A 421 -28.87 23.81 7.65
C THR A 421 -29.57 22.45 7.56
N GLN A 422 -29.25 21.49 8.43
CA GLN A 422 -29.97 20.20 8.50
C GLN A 422 -31.13 20.19 9.51
N LYS A 423 -31.38 21.30 10.21
CA LYS A 423 -32.50 21.48 11.17
C LYS A 423 -33.55 22.51 10.72
N LYS A 424 -33.50 22.94 9.46
CA LYS A 424 -34.59 23.62 8.76
C LYS A 424 -34.96 22.79 7.55
#